data_AF-W2R466-F1
#
_entry.id   AF-W2R466-F1
#
_cell.length_a   1.000
_cell.length_b   1.000
_cell.length_c   1.000
_cell.angle_alpha   90.00
_cell.angle_beta   90.00
_cell.angle_gamma   90.00
#
_symmetry.space_group_name_H-M   'P 1'
#
loop_
_entity.id
_entity.type
_entity.pdbx_description
1 polymer ?
#
loop_
_entity_poly.entity_id
_entity_poly.type
_entity_poly.pdbx_seq_one_letter_code
_entity_poly.pdbx_strand_id
1 'polypeptide(L)'
;MIASPSVNLVVLAAVGLTASSVSAHSYMILPLPTWPVSWGTNSPSGLIEGDTYLPVPDGMSYSTDPYDNTEAYWAAFNASSYTSLLEFAKETQVLQTMATFGTATAECGFSLANGTARALPAEVEWNQLTSSHEGPCEV
;
A
#
# COMPACT_ATOMS: atom_id res chain seq x y z
N MET A 1 -33.89 51.09 -35.12
CA MET A 1 -33.08 49.87 -35.32
C MET A 1 -32.45 49.55 -33.98
N ILE A 2 -32.92 48.50 -33.31
CA ILE A 2 -32.50 48.13 -31.96
C ILE A 2 -31.39 47.09 -32.11
N ALA A 3 -30.16 47.43 -31.74
CA ALA A 3 -29.03 46.51 -31.75
C ALA A 3 -29.17 45.55 -30.56
N SER A 4 -29.32 44.25 -30.83
CA SER A 4 -29.21 43.20 -29.81
C SER A 4 -27.73 42.89 -29.60
N PRO A 5 -27.20 42.84 -28.37
CA PRO A 5 -25.90 42.27 -28.11
C PRO A 5 -26.03 40.74 -28.09
N SER A 6 -25.31 40.09 -28.99
CA SER A 6 -25.16 38.64 -29.01
C SER A 6 -24.44 38.17 -27.75
N VAL A 7 -25.14 37.42 -26.90
CA VAL A 7 -24.56 36.75 -25.74
C VAL A 7 -23.70 35.59 -26.26
N ASN A 8 -22.38 35.75 -26.21
CA ASN A 8 -21.45 34.64 -26.44
C ASN A 8 -21.52 33.70 -25.23
N LEU A 9 -22.19 32.56 -25.40
CA LEU A 9 -22.19 31.45 -24.45
C LEU A 9 -20.79 30.82 -24.45
N VAL A 10 -19.99 31.10 -23.43
CA VAL A 10 -18.75 30.36 -23.16
C VAL A 10 -19.15 29.03 -22.51
N VAL A 11 -19.10 27.95 -23.27
CA VAL A 11 -19.27 26.59 -22.75
C VAL A 11 -17.97 26.21 -22.05
N LEU A 12 -17.99 26.22 -20.71
CA LEU A 12 -16.93 25.66 -19.88
C LEU A 12 -16.98 24.13 -20.02
N ALA A 13 -16.04 23.55 -20.75
CA ALA A 13 -15.85 22.10 -20.78
C ALA A 13 -15.31 21.65 -19.40
N ALA A 14 -16.20 21.13 -18.56
CA ALA A 14 -15.80 20.46 -17.33
C ALA A 14 -15.11 19.14 -17.70
N VAL A 15 -13.78 19.14 -17.72
CA VAL A 15 -12.98 17.91 -17.80
C VAL A 15 -13.23 17.15 -16.50
N GLY A 16 -14.04 16.09 -16.59
CA GLY A 16 -14.28 15.19 -15.47
C GLY A 16 -12.97 14.55 -15.04
N LEU A 17 -12.52 14.87 -13.83
CA LEU A 17 -11.57 14.04 -13.09
C LEU A 17 -12.25 12.70 -12.83
N THR A 18 -12.04 11.74 -13.73
CA THR A 18 -12.27 10.35 -13.40
C THR A 18 -11.25 10.01 -12.32
N ALA A 19 -11.73 9.78 -11.10
CA ALA A 19 -10.91 9.17 -10.07
C ALA A 19 -10.52 7.78 -10.58
N SER A 20 -9.30 7.66 -11.12
CA SER A 20 -8.70 6.37 -11.41
C SER A 20 -8.67 5.60 -10.10
N SER A 21 -9.45 4.52 -10.02
CA SER A 21 -9.33 3.55 -8.94
C SER A 21 -7.98 2.87 -9.11
N VAL A 22 -6.94 3.40 -8.47
CA VAL A 22 -5.64 2.74 -8.40
C VAL A 22 -5.80 1.52 -7.49
N SER A 23 -5.89 0.34 -8.08
CA SER A 23 -5.77 -0.94 -7.36
C SER A 23 -4.29 -1.19 -7.08
N ALA A 24 -3.70 -0.35 -6.24
CA ALA A 24 -2.27 -0.32 -5.96
C ALA A 24 -1.86 -1.27 -4.81
N HIS A 25 -2.84 -1.88 -4.14
CA HIS A 25 -2.58 -2.63 -2.91
C HIS A 25 -2.92 -4.11 -3.07
N SER A 26 -1.96 -4.94 -2.70
CA SER A 26 -2.06 -6.41 -2.68
C SER A 26 -2.44 -6.93 -1.29
N TYR A 27 -2.87 -8.19 -1.25
CA TYR A 27 -3.05 -8.96 -0.01
C TYR A 27 -2.92 -10.45 -0.31
N MET A 28 -2.55 -11.22 0.70
CA MET A 28 -2.43 -12.67 0.59
C MET A 28 -3.82 -13.31 0.39
N ILE A 29 -3.96 -14.10 -0.68
CA ILE A 29 -5.16 -14.88 -1.02
C ILE A 29 -4.96 -16.38 -0.79
N LEU A 30 -3.73 -16.84 -0.60
CA LEU A 30 -3.43 -18.21 -0.19
C LEU A 30 -2.23 -18.24 0.78
N PRO A 31 -2.42 -18.69 2.04
CA PRO A 31 -3.69 -18.99 2.69
C PRO A 31 -4.52 -17.73 2.91
N LEU A 32 -5.79 -17.74 2.53
CA LEU A 32 -6.68 -16.58 2.68
C LEU A 32 -6.95 -16.25 4.17
N PRO A 33 -6.57 -15.06 4.68
CA PRO A 33 -6.90 -14.68 6.05
C PRO A 33 -8.41 -14.61 6.28
N THR A 34 -8.83 -14.69 7.55
CA THR A 34 -10.23 -14.37 7.88
C THR A 34 -10.35 -12.88 8.10
N TRP A 35 -11.15 -12.22 7.28
CA TRP A 35 -11.39 -10.78 7.35
C TRP A 35 -12.70 -10.49 8.09
N PRO A 36 -12.80 -9.40 8.87
CA PRO A 36 -14.05 -9.00 9.52
C PRO A 36 -15.11 -8.48 8.54
N VAL A 37 -14.70 -8.10 7.32
CA VAL A 37 -15.55 -7.61 6.24
C VAL A 37 -15.09 -8.17 4.89
N SER A 38 -15.92 -8.05 3.85
CA SER A 38 -15.65 -8.60 2.51
C SER A 38 -15.03 -7.63 1.51
N TRP A 39 -14.76 -6.38 1.88
CA TRP A 39 -14.22 -5.34 0.99
C TRP A 39 -13.14 -4.53 1.70
N GLY A 40 -12.22 -3.92 0.93
CA GLY A 40 -11.13 -3.10 1.48
C GLY A 40 -10.01 -3.90 2.16
N THR A 41 -9.98 -5.23 1.96
CA THR A 41 -9.02 -6.17 2.56
C THR A 41 -7.58 -6.00 2.03
N ASN A 42 -7.39 -5.05 1.12
CA ASN A 42 -6.09 -4.62 0.60
C ASN A 42 -5.64 -3.27 1.18
N SER A 43 -6.32 -2.72 2.19
CA SER A 43 -5.88 -1.44 2.78
C SER A 43 -4.59 -1.63 3.61
N PRO A 44 -3.64 -0.69 3.60
CA PRO A 44 -2.42 -0.79 4.40
C PRO A 44 -2.76 -0.77 5.89
N SER A 45 -2.28 -1.78 6.64
CA SER A 45 -2.53 -1.88 8.09
C SER A 45 -1.62 -1.01 8.94
N GLY A 46 -0.53 -0.51 8.37
CA GLY A 46 0.45 0.34 9.03
C GLY A 46 1.14 1.26 8.04
N LEU A 47 1.66 2.38 8.53
CA LEU A 47 2.54 3.28 7.79
C LEU A 47 3.91 3.31 8.47
N ILE A 48 4.97 3.35 7.68
CA ILE A 48 6.34 3.45 8.17
C ILE A 48 6.96 4.70 7.57
N GLU A 49 7.55 5.55 8.42
CA GLU A 49 8.38 6.67 7.97
C GLU A 49 9.73 6.14 7.49
N GLY A 50 9.76 5.62 6.26
CA GLY A 50 10.87 4.87 5.69
C GLY A 50 12.23 5.56 5.86
N ASP A 51 12.34 6.83 5.47
CA ASP A 51 13.59 7.61 5.54
C ASP A 51 14.12 7.81 6.97
N THR A 52 13.25 7.67 7.98
CA THR A 52 13.66 7.78 9.39
C THR A 52 14.35 6.50 9.88
N TYR A 53 13.84 5.34 9.48
CA TYR A 53 14.31 4.05 10.00
C TYR A 53 15.25 3.32 9.04
N LEU A 54 15.13 3.59 7.75
CA LEU A 54 15.97 3.11 6.66
C LEU A 54 16.39 4.33 5.82
N PRO A 55 17.32 5.16 6.30
CA PRO A 55 17.79 6.33 5.56
C PRO A 55 18.29 5.94 4.17
N VAL A 56 17.96 6.75 3.18
CA VAL A 56 18.37 6.51 1.79
C VAL A 56 19.90 6.43 1.71
N PRO A 57 20.46 5.35 1.14
CA PRO A 57 21.91 5.24 0.97
C PRO A 57 22.47 6.31 0.03
N ASP A 58 23.74 6.67 0.24
CA ASP A 58 24.42 7.67 -0.57
C ASP A 58 24.33 7.34 -2.07
N GLY A 59 23.79 8.27 -2.87
CA GLY A 59 23.64 8.13 -4.32
C GLY A 59 22.40 7.35 -4.78
N MET A 60 21.53 6.94 -3.86
CA MET A 60 20.26 6.26 -4.16
C MET A 60 19.03 7.15 -3.90
N SER A 61 17.83 6.66 -4.19
CA SER A 61 16.55 7.37 -4.02
C SER A 61 15.39 6.40 -3.78
N TYR A 62 14.37 6.82 -3.00
CA TYR A 62 13.06 6.16 -2.93
C TYR A 62 11.99 6.82 -3.80
N SER A 63 12.36 7.85 -4.58
CA SER A 63 11.44 8.66 -5.39
C SER A 63 11.69 8.50 -6.90
N THR A 64 12.29 7.39 -7.30
CA THR A 64 12.61 7.03 -8.69
C THR A 64 11.68 5.91 -9.16
N ASP A 65 12.08 5.12 -10.17
CA ASP A 65 11.27 3.99 -10.59
C ASP A 65 11.24 2.86 -9.52
N PRO A 66 10.21 2.00 -9.56
CA PRO A 66 9.99 0.98 -8.52
C PRO A 66 11.16 0.01 -8.32
N TYR A 67 11.90 -0.32 -9.38
CA TYR A 67 13.03 -1.23 -9.29
C TYR A 67 14.18 -0.56 -8.53
N ASP A 68 14.55 0.66 -8.93
CA ASP A 68 15.59 1.44 -8.25
C ASP A 68 15.23 1.73 -6.78
N ASN A 69 13.95 2.00 -6.49
CA ASN A 69 13.47 2.19 -5.12
C ASN A 69 13.60 0.89 -4.29
N THR A 70 13.36 -0.27 -4.90
CA THR A 70 13.49 -1.58 -4.24
C THR A 70 14.96 -1.91 -3.95
N GLU A 71 15.86 -1.61 -4.88
CA GLU A 71 17.31 -1.76 -4.66
C GLU A 71 17.81 -0.85 -3.53
N ALA A 72 17.36 0.42 -3.52
CA ALA A 72 17.68 1.34 -2.43
C ALA A 72 17.16 0.84 -1.08
N TYR A 73 15.94 0.30 -1.04
CA TYR A 73 15.35 -0.25 0.18
C TYR A 73 16.19 -1.40 0.71
N TRP A 74 16.58 -2.35 -0.14
CA TRP A 74 17.38 -3.50 0.29
C TRP A 74 18.78 -3.09 0.72
N ALA A 75 19.40 -2.12 0.06
CA ALA A 75 20.69 -1.58 0.48
C ALA A 75 20.59 -0.97 1.90
N ALA A 76 19.56 -0.18 2.19
CA ALA A 76 19.33 0.39 3.51
C ALA A 76 18.99 -0.68 4.56
N PHE A 77 18.09 -1.62 4.23
CA PHE A 77 17.67 -2.69 5.12
C PHE A 77 18.84 -3.60 5.52
N ASN A 78 19.67 -4.01 4.56
CA ASN A 78 20.84 -4.86 4.82
C ASN A 78 21.94 -4.16 5.64
N ALA A 79 21.98 -2.82 5.62
CA ALA A 79 22.87 -2.03 6.46
C ALA A 79 22.29 -1.74 7.86
N SER A 80 21.00 -2.00 8.06
CA SER A 80 20.31 -1.79 9.34
C SER A 80 20.60 -2.91 10.35
N SER A 81 20.04 -2.78 11.56
CA SER A 81 20.08 -3.84 12.58
C SER A 81 18.92 -4.82 12.52
N TYR A 82 17.94 -4.61 11.64
CA TYR A 82 16.76 -5.46 11.53
C TYR A 82 17.12 -6.78 10.86
N THR A 83 16.58 -7.87 11.38
CA THR A 83 16.86 -9.24 10.92
C THR A 83 15.75 -9.80 10.03
N SER A 84 14.57 -9.18 10.06
CA SER A 84 13.40 -9.55 9.26
C SER A 84 12.54 -8.31 8.95
N LEU A 85 11.80 -8.35 7.85
CA LEU A 85 10.79 -7.34 7.50
C LEU A 85 9.67 -7.33 8.55
N LEU A 86 9.35 -8.49 9.14
CA LEU A 86 8.38 -8.57 10.23
C LEU A 86 8.84 -7.81 11.47
N GLU A 87 10.08 -7.98 11.89
CA GLU A 87 10.69 -7.23 13.00
C GLU A 87 10.66 -5.72 12.70
N PHE A 88 11.16 -5.33 11.53
CA PHE A 88 11.16 -3.95 11.08
C PHE A 88 9.76 -3.32 11.13
N ALA A 89 8.76 -3.99 10.53
CA ALA A 89 7.39 -3.49 10.52
C ALA A 89 6.81 -3.41 11.95
N LYS A 90 7.02 -4.43 12.80
CA LYS A 90 6.50 -4.42 14.18
C LYS A 90 7.08 -3.29 15.03
N GLU A 91 8.34 -2.93 14.83
CA GLU A 91 9.00 -1.90 15.62
C GLU A 91 8.76 -0.47 15.13
N THR A 92 8.45 -0.28 13.85
CA THR A 92 8.43 1.04 13.22
C THR A 92 7.08 1.50 12.71
N GLN A 93 6.12 0.58 12.52
CA GLN A 93 4.83 0.96 11.94
C GLN A 93 3.95 1.76 12.89
N VAL A 94 3.26 2.75 12.33
CA VAL A 94 2.11 3.40 12.94
C VAL A 94 0.85 2.71 12.43
N LEU A 95 0.21 1.95 13.31
CA LEU A 95 -0.99 1.17 13.00
C LEU A 95 -2.16 2.07 12.56
N GLN A 96 -2.80 1.67 11.47
CA GLN A 96 -3.91 2.42 10.89
C GLN A 96 -5.23 2.07 11.57
N THR A 97 -6.13 3.05 11.64
CA THR A 97 -7.52 2.86 12.07
C THR A 97 -8.45 3.21 10.92
N MET A 98 -9.33 2.29 10.57
CA MET A 98 -10.31 2.48 9.51
C MET A 98 -11.72 2.26 10.06
N ALA A 99 -12.68 3.06 9.61
CA ALA A 99 -14.07 2.93 10.04
C ALA A 99 -14.64 1.52 9.82
N THR A 100 -14.20 0.85 8.76
CA THR A 100 -14.67 -0.50 8.38
C THR A 100 -14.06 -1.62 9.23
N PHE A 101 -12.82 -1.45 9.69
CA PHE A 101 -12.04 -2.53 10.31
C PHE A 101 -11.75 -2.30 11.81
N GLY A 102 -11.90 -1.07 12.29
CA GLY A 102 -11.30 -0.65 13.56
C GLY A 102 -9.80 -0.39 13.43
N THR A 103 -9.08 -0.49 14.54
CA THR A 103 -7.63 -0.33 14.58
C THR A 103 -6.95 -1.64 14.22
N ALA A 104 -5.98 -1.59 13.31
CA ALA A 104 -5.14 -2.73 12.96
C ALA A 104 -4.33 -3.22 14.16
N THR A 105 -3.85 -4.46 14.08
CA THR A 105 -2.89 -5.02 15.04
C THR A 105 -1.54 -5.26 14.37
N ALA A 106 -0.46 -5.20 15.14
CA ALA A 106 0.88 -5.51 14.63
C ALA A 106 1.05 -6.99 14.26
N GLU A 107 0.19 -7.87 14.78
CA GLU A 107 0.24 -9.32 14.52
C GLU A 107 -0.54 -9.72 13.26
N CYS A 108 -1.75 -9.17 13.07
CA CYS A 108 -2.66 -9.64 12.01
C CYS A 108 -3.13 -8.53 11.07
N GLY A 109 -2.61 -7.32 11.19
CA GLY A 109 -3.12 -6.17 10.45
C GLY A 109 -4.63 -5.98 10.71
N PHE A 110 -5.42 -5.92 9.65
CA PHE A 110 -6.89 -5.88 9.73
C PHE A 110 -7.58 -7.26 9.68
N SER A 111 -6.82 -8.35 9.59
CA SER A 111 -7.38 -9.71 9.66
C SER A 111 -7.63 -10.14 11.12
N LEU A 112 -8.50 -11.13 11.31
CA LEU A 112 -8.84 -11.64 12.64
C LEU A 112 -7.76 -12.59 13.15
N ALA A 113 -7.19 -12.28 14.33
CA ALA A 113 -6.23 -13.14 15.01
C ALA A 113 -6.80 -14.53 15.33
N ASN A 114 -8.07 -14.60 15.71
CA ASN A 114 -8.79 -15.86 15.96
C ASN A 114 -9.71 -16.22 14.79
N GLY A 115 -9.17 -16.14 13.57
CA GLY A 115 -9.86 -16.51 12.33
C GLY A 115 -9.95 -18.03 12.11
N THR A 116 -10.54 -18.42 10.99
CA THR A 116 -10.55 -19.82 10.53
C THR A 116 -9.13 -20.26 10.19
N ALA A 117 -8.62 -21.24 10.94
CA ALA A 117 -7.32 -21.85 10.68
C ALA A 117 -7.28 -22.46 9.27
N ARG A 118 -6.16 -22.26 8.56
CA ARG A 118 -5.93 -22.82 7.22
C ARG A 118 -4.65 -23.66 7.23
N ALA A 119 -4.64 -24.72 6.41
CA ALA A 119 -3.41 -25.45 6.14
C ALA A 119 -2.41 -24.51 5.44
N LEU A 120 -1.13 -24.64 5.80
CA LEU A 120 -0.07 -23.91 5.12
C LEU A 120 0.14 -24.55 3.73
N PRO A 121 -0.02 -23.79 2.65
CA PRO A 121 0.27 -24.28 1.31
C PRO A 121 1.78 -24.40 1.11
N ALA A 122 2.20 -25.12 0.06
CA ALA A 122 3.61 -25.15 -0.34
C ALA A 122 4.10 -23.80 -0.89
N GLU A 123 3.18 -23.03 -1.50
CA GLU A 123 3.42 -21.71 -2.05
C GLU A 123 2.31 -20.76 -1.57
N VAL A 124 2.67 -19.51 -1.25
CA VAL A 124 1.70 -18.46 -0.96
C VAL A 124 1.30 -17.74 -2.24
N GLU A 125 0.08 -17.21 -2.26
CA GLU A 125 -0.43 -16.44 -3.39
C GLU A 125 -0.90 -15.07 -2.91
N TRP A 126 -0.52 -14.03 -3.65
CA TRP A 126 -0.93 -12.65 -3.44
C TRP A 126 -1.90 -12.25 -4.54
N ASN A 127 -2.96 -11.51 -4.19
CA ASN A 127 -4.06 -11.19 -5.10
C ASN A 127 -3.57 -10.54 -6.40
N GLN A 128 -2.58 -9.63 -6.31
CA GLN A 128 -1.95 -8.93 -7.43
C GLN A 128 -0.58 -8.37 -7.01
N LEU A 129 0.50 -8.68 -7.72
CA LEU A 129 1.77 -7.94 -7.63
C LEU A 129 2.03 -7.33 -9.01
N THR A 130 2.00 -6.00 -9.12
CA THR A 130 2.21 -5.30 -10.39
C THR A 130 3.62 -4.75 -10.46
N SER A 131 4.16 -4.60 -11.67
CA SER A 131 5.51 -4.06 -11.91
C SER A 131 5.66 -2.55 -11.65
N SER A 132 4.73 -1.99 -10.88
CA SER A 132 4.73 -0.58 -10.47
C SER A 132 4.79 -0.45 -8.95
N HIS A 133 4.72 -1.57 -8.24
CA HIS A 133 4.58 -1.70 -6.80
C HIS A 133 5.42 -2.88 -6.29
N GLU A 134 6.60 -3.05 -6.90
CA GLU A 134 7.65 -3.92 -6.37
C GLU A 134 8.02 -3.46 -4.95
N GLY A 135 8.24 -4.45 -4.10
CA GLY A 135 8.59 -4.22 -2.73
C GLY A 135 8.97 -5.54 -2.06
N PRO A 136 9.68 -5.45 -0.94
CA PRO A 136 10.12 -6.63 -0.21
C PRO A 136 8.88 -7.37 0.37
N CYS A 137 8.90 -8.70 0.32
CA CYS A 137 7.86 -9.56 0.90
C CYS A 137 8.51 -10.60 1.81
N GLU A 138 7.86 -10.91 2.93
CA GLU A 138 8.25 -11.97 3.88
C GLU A 138 7.02 -12.82 4.21
N VAL A 139 7.22 -14.12 4.43
CA VAL A 139 6.20 -15.12 4.78
C VAL A 139 6.65 -15.88 6.01
#